data_AF-A0A7W3PH74-F1
#
_entry.id   AF-A0A7W3PH74-F1
#
_cell.length_a   1.000
_cell.length_b   1.000
_cell.length_c   1.000
_cell.angle_alpha   90.00
_cell.angle_beta   90.00
_cell.angle_gamma   90.00
#
_symmetry.space_group_name_H-M   'P 1'
#
loop_
_entity.id
_entity.type
_entity.pdbx_description
1 polymer ?
#
loop_
_entity_poly.entity_id
_entity_poly.type
_entity_poly.pdbx_seq_one_letter_code
_entity_poly.pdbx_strand_id
1 'polypeptide(L)'
;MPSERGLSRLSGSGRASGSGRTSDPSRSFGLGGRGPWLGLVAGVAALGVVEVLVLHLVAGALLPRPVALTVDVVAGVLTAALLAAFVSPLWSRHRVADGVVRLRLGWVAAVDVALDDVVSAAVYRAAPARPLELGAGFDEETGRVSLVRTMAAPAVLIELSRPAAARVQVLRKVRASSVLVGVAEPDELLRALAPTPH
;
A
#
# COMPACT_ATOMS: atom_id res chain seq x y z
N MET A 1 13.20 -65.25 -48.74
CA MET A 1 11.88 -64.59 -48.77
C MET A 1 11.74 -63.80 -47.45
N PRO A 2 11.16 -62.59 -47.49
CA PRO A 2 11.84 -61.34 -47.12
C PRO A 2 11.28 -60.64 -45.86
N SER A 3 11.84 -59.46 -45.53
CA SER A 3 11.24 -58.38 -44.72
C SER A 3 11.14 -58.63 -43.19
N GLU A 4 11.37 -57.70 -42.26
CA GLU A 4 11.28 -56.24 -42.33
C GLU A 4 11.81 -55.54 -41.05
N ARG A 5 12.42 -54.36 -41.25
CA ARG A 5 12.37 -53.11 -40.44
C ARG A 5 12.53 -53.23 -38.91
N GLY A 6 13.58 -52.71 -38.28
CA GLY A 6 14.23 -51.42 -38.53
C GLY A 6 13.36 -50.26 -38.02
N LEU A 7 13.36 -50.00 -36.70
CA LEU A 7 12.82 -48.77 -36.12
C LEU A 7 13.79 -48.21 -35.07
N SER A 8 14.65 -47.33 -35.58
CA SER A 8 15.54 -46.45 -34.86
C SER A 8 14.74 -45.49 -33.98
N ARG A 9 14.99 -45.53 -32.67
CA ARG A 9 14.52 -44.52 -31.72
C ARG A 9 15.24 -43.20 -32.00
N LEU A 10 14.56 -42.27 -32.66
CA LEU A 10 14.94 -40.86 -32.70
C LEU A 10 14.61 -40.23 -31.34
N SER A 11 15.64 -40.15 -30.50
CA SER A 11 15.65 -39.37 -29.27
C SER A 11 15.74 -37.87 -29.62
N GLY A 12 14.60 -37.26 -29.91
CA GLY A 12 14.45 -35.81 -30.06
C GLY A 12 14.55 -35.13 -28.69
N SER A 13 15.77 -34.76 -28.29
CA SER A 13 16.03 -33.85 -27.19
C SER A 13 15.57 -32.44 -27.59
N GLY A 14 14.29 -32.16 -27.39
CA GLY A 14 13.76 -30.80 -27.44
C GLY A 14 14.28 -30.01 -26.25
N ARG A 15 15.41 -29.33 -26.41
CA ARG A 15 15.84 -28.26 -25.51
C ARG A 15 14.79 -27.16 -25.57
N ALA A 16 13.91 -27.14 -24.57
CA ALA A 16 13.05 -26.00 -24.30
C ALA A 16 13.95 -24.79 -24.02
N SER A 17 13.97 -23.89 -24.99
CA SER A 17 14.56 -22.57 -24.93
C SER A 17 13.99 -21.87 -23.69
N GLY A 18 14.82 -21.73 -22.65
CA GLY A 18 14.51 -20.88 -21.52
C GLY A 18 14.37 -19.46 -22.04
N SER A 19 13.12 -19.02 -22.23
CA SER A 19 12.79 -17.62 -22.47
C SER A 19 13.38 -16.83 -21.29
N GLY A 20 14.46 -16.09 -21.57
CA GLY A 20 14.95 -15.08 -20.66
C GLY A 20 13.81 -14.09 -20.44
N ARG A 21 13.08 -14.24 -19.33
CA ARG A 21 12.16 -13.22 -18.85
C ARG A 21 13.03 -12.02 -18.53
N THR A 22 13.14 -11.10 -19.49
CA THR A 22 13.61 -9.75 -19.25
C THR A 22 12.69 -9.19 -18.17
N SER A 23 13.18 -9.16 -16.93
CA SER A 23 12.48 -8.56 -15.81
C SER A 23 12.18 -7.11 -16.16
N ASP A 24 10.91 -6.75 -16.27
CA ASP A 24 10.53 -5.38 -16.58
C ASP A 24 11.16 -4.43 -15.55
N PRO A 25 11.72 -3.29 -16.00
CA PRO A 25 12.38 -2.36 -15.11
C PRO A 25 11.37 -1.83 -14.08
N SER A 26 11.63 -2.11 -12.80
CA SER A 26 10.71 -1.69 -11.76
C SER A 26 10.71 -0.17 -11.61
N ARG A 27 9.53 0.45 -11.70
CA ARG A 27 9.35 1.91 -11.54
C ARG A 27 8.74 2.22 -10.17
N SER A 28 9.19 3.30 -9.54
CA SER A 28 8.66 3.73 -8.23
C SER A 28 8.19 5.17 -8.26
N PHE A 29 7.04 5.45 -7.66
CA PHE A 29 6.41 6.77 -7.63
C PHE A 29 6.28 7.29 -6.20
N GLY A 30 6.46 8.60 -6.02
CA GLY A 30 6.29 9.27 -4.74
C GLY A 30 4.83 9.57 -4.41
N LEU A 31 4.49 9.76 -3.14
CA LEU A 31 3.15 10.15 -2.69
C LEU A 31 3.01 11.66 -2.39
N GLY A 32 3.77 12.52 -3.08
CA GLY A 32 3.74 13.97 -2.84
C GLY A 32 4.49 14.45 -1.60
N GLY A 33 4.21 15.68 -1.16
CA GLY A 33 4.85 16.31 0.00
C GLY A 33 4.67 15.53 1.30
N ARG A 34 5.66 15.62 2.20
CA ARG A 34 5.65 14.97 3.52
C ARG A 34 5.15 15.88 4.65
N GLY A 35 5.11 17.19 4.42
CA GLY A 35 4.86 18.21 5.45
C GLY A 35 3.58 18.00 6.27
N PRO A 36 2.39 17.90 5.65
CA PRO A 36 1.14 17.69 6.39
C PRO A 36 1.16 16.42 7.25
N TRP A 37 1.71 15.33 6.71
CA TRP A 37 1.83 14.07 7.44
C TRP A 37 2.83 14.16 8.60
N LEU A 38 3.96 14.85 8.42
CA LEU A 38 4.91 15.13 9.50
C LEU A 38 4.27 15.95 10.62
N GLY A 39 3.46 16.96 10.28
CA GLY A 39 2.70 17.74 11.26
C GLY A 39 1.74 16.87 12.06
N LEU A 40 1.03 15.94 11.40
CA LEU A 40 0.15 14.99 12.06
C LEU A 40 0.93 14.03 12.98
N VAL A 41 2.05 13.47 12.52
CA VAL A 41 2.94 12.62 13.33
C VAL A 41 3.44 13.38 14.56
N ALA A 42 3.89 14.63 14.40
CA ALA A 42 4.37 15.45 15.49
C ALA A 42 3.26 15.75 16.52
N GLY A 43 2.05 16.06 16.05
CA GLY A 43 0.89 16.27 16.91
C GLY A 43 0.52 15.03 17.73
N VAL A 44 0.45 13.86 17.08
CA VAL A 44 0.19 12.57 17.75
C VAL A 44 1.31 12.22 18.74
N ALA A 45 2.57 12.49 18.40
CA ALA A 45 3.70 12.27 19.30
C ALA A 45 3.63 13.15 20.55
N ALA A 46 3.35 14.44 20.39
CA ALA A 46 3.19 15.37 21.52
C ALA A 46 2.04 14.92 22.43
N LEU A 47 0.89 14.56 21.85
CA LEU A 47 -0.25 14.04 22.61
C LEU A 47 0.09 12.75 23.37
N GLY A 48 0.75 11.80 22.70
CA GLY A 48 1.15 10.54 23.31
C GLY A 48 2.14 10.73 24.47
N VAL A 49 3.06 11.68 24.38
CA VAL A 49 3.97 12.03 25.49
C VAL A 49 3.20 12.57 26.69
N VAL A 50 2.24 13.47 26.45
CA VAL A 50 1.39 14.01 27.53
C VAL A 50 0.56 12.91 28.19
N GLU A 51 -0.05 12.03 27.40
CA GLU A 51 -0.84 10.91 27.91
C GLU A 51 0.00 9.94 28.77
N VAL A 52 1.17 9.53 28.28
CA VAL A 52 2.09 8.66 29.04
C VAL A 52 2.54 9.34 30.33
N LEU A 53 2.85 10.64 30.30
CA LEU A 53 3.23 11.38 31.50
C LEU A 53 2.09 11.43 32.54
N VAL A 54 0.86 11.71 32.11
CA VAL A 54 -0.30 11.71 33.01
C VAL A 54 -0.53 10.33 33.61
N LEU A 55 -0.48 9.27 32.78
CA LEU A 55 -0.61 7.89 33.25
C LEU A 55 0.47 7.53 34.27
N HIS A 56 1.72 7.92 34.02
CA HIS A 56 2.83 7.70 34.93
C HIS A 56 2.59 8.36 36.30
N LEU A 57 2.16 9.62 36.30
CA LEU A 57 1.88 10.36 37.54
C LEU A 57 0.72 9.75 38.32
N VAL A 58 -0.38 9.41 37.64
CA VAL A 58 -1.56 8.81 38.26
C VAL A 58 -1.26 7.40 38.80
N ALA A 59 -0.58 6.57 38.00
CA ALA A 59 -0.21 5.22 38.40
C ALA A 59 0.78 5.24 39.57
N GLY A 60 1.78 6.14 39.54
CA GLY A 60 2.73 6.31 40.65
C GLY A 60 2.08 6.80 41.94
N ALA A 61 1.00 7.56 41.86
CA ALA A 61 0.27 8.05 43.04
C ALA A 61 -0.70 7.02 43.63
N LEU A 62 -1.33 6.17 42.80
CA LEU A 62 -2.46 5.33 43.21
C LEU A 62 -2.15 3.83 43.29
N LEU A 63 -1.08 3.36 42.66
CA LEU A 63 -0.81 1.92 42.51
C LEU A 63 0.48 1.50 43.21
N PRO A 64 0.58 0.22 43.64
CA PRO A 64 1.85 -0.34 44.06
C PRO A 64 2.89 -0.25 42.95
N ARG A 65 4.16 0.03 43.32
CA ARG A 65 5.28 0.21 42.38
C ARG A 65 5.37 -0.83 41.23
N PRO A 66 5.23 -2.14 41.45
CA PRO A 66 5.31 -3.10 40.34
C PRO A 66 4.16 -2.94 39.34
N VAL A 67 2.96 -2.57 39.81
CA VAL A 67 1.79 -2.35 38.95
C VAL A 67 1.97 -1.04 38.18
N ALA A 68 2.43 0.03 38.83
CA ALA A 68 2.71 1.30 38.17
C ALA A 68 3.74 1.14 37.04
N LEU A 69 4.85 0.43 37.29
CA LEU A 69 5.84 0.11 36.26
C LEU A 69 5.26 -0.68 35.08
N THR A 70 4.34 -1.61 35.36
CA THR A 70 3.68 -2.39 34.30
C THR A 70 2.82 -1.48 33.43
N VAL A 71 2.07 -0.54 34.03
CA VAL A 71 1.28 0.46 33.31
C VAL A 71 2.18 1.32 32.42
N ASP A 72 3.30 1.83 32.95
CA ASP A 72 4.25 2.64 32.19
C ASP A 72 4.82 1.90 30.98
N VAL A 73 5.24 0.65 31.16
CA VAL A 73 5.79 -0.18 30.08
C VAL A 73 4.73 -0.44 29.01
N VAL A 74 3.50 -0.83 29.41
CA VAL A 74 2.42 -1.09 28.46
C VAL A 74 2.05 0.17 27.69
N ALA A 75 1.85 1.29 28.38
CA ALA A 75 1.53 2.57 27.76
C ALA A 75 2.65 3.01 26.80
N GLY A 76 3.90 2.99 27.25
CA GLY A 76 5.06 3.35 26.42
C GLY A 76 5.20 2.48 25.17
N VAL A 77 5.01 1.16 25.29
CA VAL A 77 5.05 0.23 24.14
C VAL A 77 3.91 0.53 23.16
N LEU A 78 2.69 0.73 23.64
CA LEU A 78 1.54 1.04 22.79
C LEU A 78 1.72 2.38 22.07
N THR A 79 2.17 3.42 22.77
CA THR A 79 2.47 4.73 22.17
C THR A 79 3.58 4.61 21.13
N ALA A 80 4.66 3.87 21.41
CA ALA A 80 5.74 3.66 20.45
C ALA A 80 5.27 2.89 19.21
N ALA A 81 4.45 1.86 19.37
CA ALA A 81 3.87 1.09 18.26
C ALA A 81 2.94 1.96 17.39
N LEU A 82 2.11 2.79 18.03
CA LEU A 82 1.24 3.75 17.35
C LEU A 82 2.07 4.74 16.53
N LEU A 83 3.12 5.32 17.12
CA LEU A 83 4.01 6.26 16.43
C LEU A 83 4.73 5.59 15.26
N ALA A 84 5.24 4.37 15.43
CA ALA A 84 5.85 3.62 14.33
C ALA A 84 4.87 3.44 13.15
N ALA A 85 3.60 3.10 13.45
CA ALA A 85 2.56 2.99 12.44
C ALA A 85 2.30 4.34 11.72
N PHE A 86 2.23 5.45 12.46
CA PHE A 86 2.04 6.79 11.90
C PHE A 86 3.27 7.32 11.14
N VAL A 87 4.48 6.94 11.49
CA VAL A 87 5.69 7.38 10.76
C VAL A 87 5.85 6.57 9.46
N SER A 88 5.33 5.33 9.42
CA SER A 88 5.47 4.41 8.27
C SER A 88 5.09 4.98 6.89
N PRO A 89 4.07 5.86 6.73
CA PRO A 89 3.72 6.46 5.45
C PRO A 89 4.76 7.43 4.88
N LEU A 90 5.68 7.93 5.70
CA LEU A 90 6.75 8.84 5.26
C LEU A 90 7.78 8.15 4.35
N TRP A 91 7.97 6.84 4.50
CA TRP A 91 8.87 6.03 3.68
C TRP A 91 8.16 5.25 2.58
N SER A 92 6.87 5.49 2.41
CA SER A 92 6.07 4.77 1.43
C SER A 92 6.38 5.20 0.00
N ARG A 93 6.19 4.25 -0.92
CA ARG A 93 6.32 4.42 -2.36
C ARG A 93 5.31 3.52 -3.06
N HIS A 94 4.80 3.97 -4.19
CA HIS A 94 4.09 3.12 -5.13
C HIS A 94 5.12 2.46 -6.05
N ARG A 95 4.90 1.22 -6.44
CA ARG A 95 5.83 0.50 -7.33
C ARG A 95 5.05 -0.27 -8.38
N VAL A 96 5.52 -0.21 -9.62
CA VAL A 96 5.06 -1.08 -10.71
C VAL A 96 6.20 -2.00 -11.09
N ALA A 97 5.96 -3.30 -10.98
CA ALA A 97 6.94 -4.35 -11.29
C ALA A 97 6.22 -5.66 -11.60
N ASP A 98 6.75 -6.43 -12.54
CA ASP A 98 6.29 -7.79 -12.87
C ASP A 98 4.78 -7.88 -13.16
N GLY A 99 4.23 -6.90 -13.89
CA GLY A 99 2.80 -6.85 -14.20
C GLY A 99 1.90 -6.46 -13.02
N VAL A 100 2.47 -6.06 -11.87
CA VAL A 100 1.72 -5.72 -10.65
C VAL A 100 2.04 -4.30 -10.18
N VAL A 101 0.98 -3.56 -9.87
CA VAL A 101 1.00 -2.25 -9.24
C VAL A 101 0.83 -2.43 -7.73
N ARG A 102 1.90 -2.22 -6.98
CA ARG A 102 1.91 -2.27 -5.52
C ARG A 102 1.74 -0.87 -4.96
N LEU A 103 0.55 -0.57 -4.46
CA LEU A 103 0.22 0.72 -3.88
C LEU A 103 0.24 0.60 -2.35
N ARG A 104 1.15 1.32 -1.70
CA ARG A 104 1.32 1.23 -0.24
C ARG A 104 1.31 2.61 0.40
N LEU A 105 0.64 2.69 1.54
CA LEU A 105 0.72 3.78 2.51
C LEU A 105 1.20 3.19 3.83
N GLY A 106 2.48 2.82 3.84
CA GLY A 106 3.21 2.31 4.98
C GLY A 106 2.61 1.00 5.47
N TRP A 107 2.49 0.91 6.79
CA TRP A 107 1.73 -0.14 7.43
C TRP A 107 0.26 0.21 7.56
N VAL A 108 -0.18 1.40 7.18
CA VAL A 108 -1.59 1.79 7.30
C VAL A 108 -2.43 1.10 6.23
N ALA A 109 -1.96 1.10 4.98
CA ALA A 109 -2.67 0.44 3.89
C ALA A 109 -1.75 -0.12 2.80
N ALA A 110 -2.24 -1.16 2.12
CA ALA A 110 -1.61 -1.75 0.96
C ALA A 110 -2.65 -2.37 0.04
N VAL A 111 -2.48 -2.20 -1.27
CA VAL A 111 -3.25 -2.90 -2.30
C VAL A 111 -2.29 -3.29 -3.42
N ASP A 112 -2.39 -4.53 -3.87
CA ASP A 112 -1.63 -5.04 -5.00
C ASP A 112 -2.64 -5.30 -6.13
N VAL A 113 -2.45 -4.63 -7.26
CA VAL A 113 -3.35 -4.64 -8.42
C VAL A 113 -2.60 -5.23 -9.61
N ALA A 114 -3.16 -6.24 -10.28
CA ALA A 114 -2.60 -6.72 -11.54
C ALA A 114 -2.88 -5.68 -12.63
N LEU A 115 -1.89 -5.39 -13.48
CA LEU A 115 -2.06 -4.42 -14.58
C LEU A 115 -3.19 -4.84 -15.53
N ASP A 116 -3.34 -6.14 -15.78
CA ASP A 116 -4.42 -6.71 -16.60
C ASP A 116 -5.82 -6.49 -16.01
N ASP A 117 -5.90 -6.23 -14.70
CA ASP A 117 -7.17 -5.93 -14.03
C ASP A 117 -7.51 -4.43 -14.08
N VAL A 118 -6.63 -3.55 -14.58
CA VAL A 118 -6.90 -2.11 -14.66
C VAL A 118 -7.78 -1.80 -15.88
N VAL A 119 -9.03 -1.39 -15.65
CA VAL A 119 -9.96 -1.01 -16.72
C VAL A 119 -9.71 0.43 -17.16
N SER A 120 -9.54 1.32 -16.20
CA SER A 120 -9.26 2.72 -16.47
C SER A 120 -8.46 3.33 -15.34
N ALA A 121 -7.64 4.32 -15.68
CA ALA A 121 -6.93 5.13 -14.72
C ALA A 121 -6.98 6.59 -15.19
N ALA A 122 -7.35 7.49 -14.30
CA ALA A 122 -7.45 8.92 -14.62
C ALA A 122 -7.12 9.78 -13.40
N VAL A 123 -6.69 11.01 -13.65
CA VAL A 123 -6.52 12.01 -12.58
C VAL A 123 -7.89 12.27 -11.95
N TYR A 124 -7.99 12.01 -10.65
CA TYR A 124 -9.18 12.26 -9.86
C TYR A 124 -9.29 13.73 -9.50
N ARG A 125 -10.45 14.33 -9.78
CA ARG A 125 -10.80 15.67 -9.33
C ARG A 125 -11.85 15.55 -8.23
N ALA A 126 -11.46 15.87 -7.01
CA ALA A 126 -12.37 15.85 -5.86
C ALA A 126 -13.49 16.86 -6.07
N ALA A 127 -14.74 16.42 -5.86
CA ALA A 127 -15.88 17.32 -5.83
C ALA A 127 -15.89 18.11 -4.50
N PRO A 128 -16.37 19.36 -4.46
CA PRO A 128 -16.46 20.10 -3.20
C PRO A 128 -17.26 19.38 -2.10
N ALA A 129 -18.28 18.61 -2.50
CA ALA A 129 -19.10 17.81 -1.57
C ALA A 129 -18.40 16.54 -1.05
N ARG A 130 -17.30 16.11 -1.69
CA ARG A 130 -16.52 14.91 -1.34
C ARG A 130 -15.04 15.23 -1.49
N PRO A 131 -14.47 16.03 -0.57
CA PRO A 131 -13.07 16.40 -0.63
C PRO A 131 -12.17 15.18 -0.50
N LEU A 132 -10.94 15.30 -0.99
CA LEU A 132 -9.93 14.27 -0.82
C LEU A 132 -9.55 14.20 0.67
N GLU A 133 -9.68 13.03 1.28
CA GLU A 133 -9.35 12.83 2.69
C GLU A 133 -7.91 12.31 2.87
N LEU A 134 -7.24 12.80 3.90
CA LEU A 134 -5.92 12.33 4.31
C LEU A 134 -6.02 10.95 4.95
N GLY A 135 -5.14 10.02 4.58
CA GLY A 135 -5.00 8.72 5.22
C GLY A 135 -5.35 7.56 4.31
N ALA A 136 -5.89 6.50 4.91
CA ALA A 136 -6.39 5.34 4.17
C ALA A 136 -7.77 4.93 4.66
N GLY A 137 -8.71 4.84 3.73
CA GLY A 137 -10.10 4.49 3.98
C GLY A 137 -10.59 3.41 3.03
N PHE A 138 -11.72 2.82 3.40
CA PHE A 138 -12.51 1.96 2.54
C PHE A 138 -13.96 2.45 2.57
N ASP A 139 -14.47 2.78 1.40
CA ASP A 139 -15.86 3.16 1.18
C ASP A 139 -16.64 1.91 0.76
N GLU A 140 -17.49 1.41 1.66
CA GLU A 140 -18.23 0.16 1.45
C GLU A 140 -19.28 0.26 0.35
N GLU A 141 -19.85 1.45 0.13
CA GLU A 141 -20.86 1.67 -0.91
C GLU A 141 -20.26 1.56 -2.30
N THR A 142 -19.06 2.12 -2.49
CA THR A 142 -18.37 2.13 -3.79
C THR A 142 -17.34 1.01 -3.95
N GLY A 143 -16.97 0.33 -2.87
CA GLY A 143 -15.86 -0.64 -2.86
C GLY A 143 -14.50 0.02 -3.09
N ARG A 144 -14.36 1.31 -2.79
CA ARG A 144 -13.17 2.11 -3.09
C ARG A 144 -12.20 2.14 -1.92
N VAL A 145 -10.94 1.86 -2.18
CA VAL A 145 -9.86 2.08 -1.21
C VAL A 145 -9.16 3.40 -1.53
N SER A 146 -9.00 4.27 -0.53
CA SER A 146 -8.22 5.51 -0.64
C SER A 146 -6.84 5.35 0.01
N LEU A 147 -5.80 5.88 -0.63
CA LEU A 147 -4.43 5.97 -0.10
C LEU A 147 -3.86 7.36 -0.40
N VAL A 148 -3.98 8.29 0.55
CA VAL A 148 -3.62 9.70 0.33
C VAL A 148 -2.72 10.20 1.46
N ARG A 149 -1.46 10.51 1.14
CA ARG A 149 -0.51 11.08 2.11
C ARG A 149 -0.63 12.61 2.25
N THR A 150 -1.14 13.30 1.25
CA THR A 150 -1.32 14.75 1.28
C THR A 150 -2.48 15.14 0.38
N MET A 151 -3.32 16.06 0.85
CA MET A 151 -4.46 16.58 0.08
C MET A 151 -4.01 17.58 -1.01
N ALA A 152 -2.76 18.05 -0.95
CA ALA A 152 -2.18 18.97 -1.94
C ALA A 152 -1.60 18.25 -3.17
N ALA A 153 -1.44 16.93 -3.12
CA ALA A 153 -0.99 16.17 -4.28
C ALA A 153 -2.18 15.78 -5.16
N PRO A 154 -1.99 15.68 -6.48
CA PRO A 154 -2.97 15.08 -7.35
C PRO A 154 -3.22 13.62 -6.93
N ALA A 155 -4.44 13.15 -7.17
CA ALA A 155 -4.81 11.77 -6.96
C ALA A 155 -5.16 11.12 -8.30
N VAL A 156 -4.92 9.82 -8.41
CA VAL A 156 -5.30 8.99 -9.56
C VAL A 156 -6.36 8.00 -9.07
N LEU A 157 -7.48 7.94 -9.77
CA LEU A 157 -8.50 6.93 -9.58
C LEU A 157 -8.24 5.79 -10.57
N ILE A 158 -8.19 4.57 -10.06
CA ILE A 158 -7.94 3.35 -10.81
C ILE A 158 -9.17 2.46 -10.64
N GLU A 159 -9.86 2.18 -11.74
CA GLU A 159 -11.02 1.29 -11.77
C GLU A 159 -10.58 -0.11 -12.19
N LEU A 160 -11.06 -1.12 -11.47
CA LEU A 160 -10.62 -2.51 -11.63
C LEU A 160 -11.72 -3.38 -12.25
N SER A 161 -11.31 -4.31 -13.11
CA SER A 161 -12.22 -5.28 -13.74
C SER A 161 -12.60 -6.38 -12.76
N ARG A 162 -11.75 -6.61 -11.75
CA ARG A 162 -11.92 -7.60 -10.69
C ARG A 162 -11.53 -7.00 -9.34
N PRO A 163 -12.24 -7.35 -8.25
CA PRO A 163 -11.89 -6.84 -6.93
C PRO A 163 -10.51 -7.30 -6.44
N ALA A 164 -9.60 -6.35 -6.21
CA ALA A 164 -8.27 -6.61 -5.67
C ALA A 164 -8.32 -6.78 -4.15
N ALA A 165 -7.46 -7.64 -3.60
CA ALA A 165 -7.30 -7.75 -2.15
C ALA A 165 -6.54 -6.53 -1.63
N ALA A 166 -7.11 -5.87 -0.63
CA ALA A 166 -6.50 -4.71 0.01
C ALA A 166 -6.48 -4.87 1.53
N ARG A 167 -5.56 -4.16 2.15
CA ARG A 167 -5.42 -4.01 3.59
C ARG A 167 -5.53 -2.53 3.91
N VAL A 168 -6.41 -2.17 4.84
CA VAL A 168 -6.62 -0.82 5.34
C VAL A 168 -6.58 -0.85 6.87
N GLN A 169 -6.36 0.31 7.53
CA GLN A 169 -6.33 0.41 8.99
C GLN A 169 -5.45 -0.66 9.66
N VAL A 170 -4.25 -0.87 9.12
CA VAL A 170 -3.25 -1.85 9.58
C VAL A 170 -3.63 -3.32 9.35
N LEU A 171 -4.78 -3.79 9.81
CA LEU A 171 -5.13 -5.23 9.78
C LEU A 171 -6.42 -5.55 9.03
N ARG A 172 -7.28 -4.57 8.75
CA ARG A 172 -8.57 -4.80 8.11
C ARG A 172 -8.35 -5.21 6.65
N LYS A 173 -8.76 -6.42 6.29
CA LYS A 173 -8.73 -6.92 4.92
C LYS A 173 -10.05 -6.59 4.22
N VAL A 174 -9.97 -6.04 3.01
CA VAL A 174 -11.13 -5.66 2.18
C VAL A 174 -10.89 -6.08 0.72
N ARG A 175 -11.94 -5.98 -0.09
CA ARG A 175 -11.88 -6.17 -1.54
C ARG A 175 -12.17 -4.83 -2.20
N ALA A 176 -11.21 -4.32 -2.97
CA ALA A 176 -11.29 -3.03 -3.62
C ALA A 176 -11.72 -3.22 -5.08
N SER A 177 -12.81 -2.60 -5.48
CA SER A 177 -13.23 -2.50 -6.89
C SER A 177 -12.60 -1.29 -7.58
N SER A 178 -12.23 -0.27 -6.79
CA SER A 178 -11.47 0.88 -7.27
C SER A 178 -10.45 1.35 -6.22
N VAL A 179 -9.40 2.02 -6.69
CA VAL A 179 -8.34 2.55 -5.84
C VAL A 179 -8.12 4.01 -6.16
N LEU A 180 -8.22 4.86 -5.14
CA LEU A 180 -7.87 6.27 -5.21
C LEU A 180 -6.53 6.49 -4.53
N VAL A 181 -5.52 6.90 -5.29
CA VAL A 181 -4.15 7.01 -4.78
C VAL A 181 -3.57 8.40 -5.00
N GLY A 182 -3.07 9.03 -3.93
CA GLY A 182 -2.32 10.28 -4.00
C GLY A 182 -0.89 10.05 -4.47
N VAL A 183 -0.48 10.73 -5.54
CA VAL A 183 0.81 10.54 -6.20
C VAL A 183 1.43 11.89 -6.55
N ALA A 184 2.76 12.02 -6.48
CA ALA A 184 3.43 13.27 -6.85
C ALA A 184 3.44 13.48 -8.38
N GLU A 185 3.68 12.40 -9.13
CA GLU A 185 3.78 12.40 -10.59
C GLU A 185 2.62 11.59 -11.23
N PRO A 186 1.40 12.16 -11.35
CA PRO A 186 0.23 11.42 -11.83
C PRO A 186 0.41 10.93 -13.27
N ASP A 187 1.01 11.73 -14.14
CA ASP A 187 1.19 11.37 -15.56
C ASP A 187 2.19 10.23 -15.76
N GLU A 188 3.16 10.08 -14.86
CA GLU A 188 4.10 8.96 -14.91
C GLU A 188 3.44 7.66 -14.44
N LEU A 189 2.62 7.73 -13.39
CA LEU A 189 1.83 6.60 -12.93
C LEU A 189 0.83 6.17 -14.03
N LEU A 190 0.08 7.11 -14.61
CA LEU A 190 -0.87 6.80 -15.68
C LEU A 190 -0.19 6.13 -16.89
N ARG A 191 0.99 6.60 -17.30
CA ARG A 191 1.78 5.96 -18.36
C ARG A 191 2.24 4.55 -17.99
N ALA A 192 2.52 4.28 -16.72
CA ALA A 192 2.88 2.94 -16.26
C ALA A 192 1.68 1.99 -16.10
N LEU A 193 0.47 2.54 -15.99
CA LEU A 193 -0.80 1.80 -15.93
C LEU A 193 -1.42 1.57 -17.32
N ALA A 194 -0.96 2.29 -18.35
CA ALA A 194 -1.48 2.14 -19.69
C ALA A 194 -1.26 0.71 -20.21
N PRO A 195 -2.24 0.11 -20.90
CA PRO A 195 -2.07 -1.21 -21.50
C PRO A 195 -0.86 -1.18 -22.44
N THR A 196 0.03 -2.17 -22.31
CA THR A 196 1.11 -2.30 -23.28
C THR A 196 0.48 -2.82 -24.57
N PRO A 197 0.60 -2.12 -25.72
CA PRO A 197 0.09 -2.65 -26.97
C PRO A 197 0.80 -3.98 -27.26
N HIS A 198 0.02 -5.06 -27.31
CA HIS A 198 0.46 -6.40 -27.72
C HIS A 198 0.60 -6.49 -29.23
#